data_AF-A0A3C1TJ47-F1
#
_entry.id   AF-A0A3C1TJ47-F1
#
_cell.length_a   1.000
_cell.length_b   1.000
_cell.length_c   1.000
_cell.angle_alpha   90.00
_cell.angle_beta   90.00
_cell.angle_gamma   90.00
#
_symmetry.space_group_name_H-M   'P 1'
#
loop_
_entity.id
_entity.type
_entity.pdbx_description
1 polymer ?
#
loop_
_entity_poly.entity_id
_entity_poly.type
_entity_poly.pdbx_seq_one_letter_code
_entity_poly.pdbx_strand_id
1 'polypeptide(L)' 'FLNAARVGDVLTARAEVIRAGKNVIHCEARIINADQKIIAKCSTNLIQTSMKLAF' A
#
# COMPACT_ATOMS: atom_id res chain seq x y z
N PHE A 1 4.85 -8.54 -8.30
CA PHE A 1 5.76 -9.12 -7.29
C PHE A 1 7.21 -8.96 -7.74
N LEU A 2 8.16 -8.89 -6.81
CA LEU A 2 9.59 -8.66 -7.11
C LEU A 2 10.50 -9.75 -6.52
N ASN A 3 10.18 -10.25 -5.32
CA ASN A 3 10.89 -11.35 -4.68
C ASN A 3 9.91 -12.33 -4.06
N ALA A 4 10.32 -13.59 -3.89
CA ALA A 4 9.55 -14.58 -3.18
C ALA A 4 9.53 -14.28 -1.67
N ALA A 5 8.38 -14.47 -1.04
CA ALA A 5 8.25 -14.62 0.40
C ALA A 5 7.86 -16.08 0.70
N ARG A 6 8.20 -16.55 1.89
CA ARG A 6 7.95 -17.91 2.35
C ARG A 6 6.96 -17.91 3.51
N VAL A 7 6.31 -19.05 3.71
CA VAL A 7 5.48 -19.27 4.90
C VAL A 7 6.37 -19.11 6.14
N GLY A 8 5.91 -18.28 7.09
CA GLY A 8 6.67 -17.90 8.28
C GLY A 8 7.43 -16.58 8.17
N ASP A 9 7.58 -16.00 6.97
CA ASP A 9 8.18 -14.67 6.82
C ASP A 9 7.28 -13.59 7.45
N VAL A 10 7.89 -12.70 8.23
CA VAL A 10 7.25 -11.47 8.70
C VAL A 10 7.49 -10.37 7.66
N LEU A 11 6.40 -9.85 7.10
CA LEU A 11 6.44 -8.78 6.12
C LEU A 11 5.84 -7.49 6.69
N THR A 12 6.45 -6.35 6.37
CA THR A 12 5.90 -5.03 6.64
C THR A 12 5.37 -4.42 5.35
N ALA A 13 4.09 -4.07 5.33
CA ALA A 13 3.47 -3.33 4.23
C ALA A 13 3.25 -1.87 4.64
N ARG A 14 3.78 -0.94 3.85
CA ARG A 14 3.56 0.50 4.04
C ARG A 14 2.94 1.08 2.78
N ALA A 15 1.79 1.73 2.93
CA ALA A 15 1.09 2.45 1.88
C ALA A 15 1.12 3.96 2.14
N GLU A 16 1.20 4.74 1.07
CA GLU A 16 1.27 6.19 1.10
C GLU A 16 0.32 6.78 0.04
N VAL A 17 -0.36 7.87 0.41
CA VAL A 17 -1.16 8.63 -0.55
C VAL A 17 -0.21 9.46 -1.40
N ILE A 18 -0.18 9.17 -2.69
CA ILE A 18 0.63 9.92 -3.65
C ILE A 18 -0.13 11.14 -4.16
N ARG A 19 -1.46 11.02 -4.31
CA ARG A 19 -2.33 12.13 -4.72
C ARG A 19 -3.74 11.95 -4.18
N ALA A 20 -4.28 12.98 -3.53
CA ALA A 20 -5.68 13.04 -3.12
C ALA A 20 -6.47 13.99 -4.03
N GLY A 21 -7.19 13.44 -5.00
CA GLY A 21 -8.08 14.21 -5.88
C GLY A 21 -9.52 14.24 -5.37
N LYS A 22 -10.39 15.05 -6.01
CA LYS A 22 -11.79 15.21 -5.62
C LYS A 22 -12.59 13.89 -5.63
N ASN A 23 -12.34 13.04 -6.63
CA ASN A 23 -13.08 11.78 -6.83
C ASN A 23 -12.22 10.53 -6.61
N VAL A 24 -10.90 10.65 -6.83
CA VAL A 24 -9.97 9.51 -6.81
C VAL A 24 -8.75 9.87 -5.96
N ILE A 25 -8.39 8.96 -5.06
CA ILE A 25 -7.15 9.01 -4.29
C ILE A 25 -6.22 7.93 -4.84
N HIS A 26 -5.03 8.33 -5.27
CA HIS A 26 -3.99 7.42 -5.73
C HIS A 26 -3.03 7.09 -4.59
N CYS A 27 -2.83 5.81 -4.33
CA CYS A 27 -1.92 5.31 -3.32
C CYS A 27 -0.90 4.35 -3.94
N GLU A 28 0.30 4.36 -3.38
CA GLU A 28 1.32 3.35 -3.65
C GLU A 28 1.66 2.63 -2.35
N ALA A 29 2.10 1.38 -2.44
CA ALA A 29 2.60 0.64 -1.29
C ALA A 29 3.84 -0.17 -1.62
N ARG A 30 4.64 -0.39 -0.57
CA ARG A 30 5.83 -1.24 -0.58
C ARG A 30 5.68 -2.30 0.50
N ILE A 31 5.97 -3.55 0.14
CA ILE A 31 6.00 -4.69 1.04
C ILE A 31 7.44 -5.15 1.15
N ILE A 32 7.99 -5.17 2.36
CA ILE A 32 9.37 -5.54 2.67
C ILE A 32 9.41 -6.69 3.67
N ASN A 33 10.48 -7.51 3.63
CA ASN A 33 10.77 -8.47 4.70
C ASN A 33 11.59 -7.81 5.85
N ALA A 34 11.94 -8.59 6.86
CA ALA A 34 12.77 -8.14 7.99
C ALA A 34 14.13 -7.54 7.56
N ASP A 35 14.72 -8.03 6.48
CA ASP A 35 16.00 -7.55 5.93
C ASP A 35 15.85 -6.30 5.03
N GLN A 36 14.70 -5.62 5.07
CA GLN A 36 14.36 -4.49 4.19
C GLN A 36 14.33 -4.83 2.68
N LYS A 37 14.31 -6.13 2.33
CA LYS A 37 14.21 -6.57 0.94
C LYS A 37 12.79 -6.35 0.43
N ILE A 38 12.65 -5.68 -0.71
CA ILE A 38 11.33 -5.43 -1.32
C ILE A 38 10.78 -6.74 -1.90
N ILE A 39 9.68 -7.23 -1.33
CA ILE A 39 8.95 -8.41 -1.80
C ILE A 39 7.98 -8.02 -2.93
N ALA A 40 7.28 -6.90 -2.76
CA ALA A 40 6.34 -6.40 -3.76
C ALA A 40 6.19 -4.88 -3.68
N LYS A 41 5.73 -4.32 -4.80
CA LYS A 41 5.17 -2.98 -4.87
C LYS A 41 3.77 -3.09 -5.46
N CYS A 42 2.88 -2.22 -5.01
CA CYS A 42 1.56 -2.10 -5.61
C CYS A 42 1.16 -0.63 -5.70
N SER A 43 0.26 -0.35 -6.63
CA SER A 43 -0.42 0.93 -6.75
C SER A 43 -1.92 0.66 -6.81
N THR A 44 -2.70 1.57 -6.25
CA THR A 44 -4.16 1.44 -6.22
C THR A 44 -4.83 2.80 -6.30
N ASN A 45 -6.04 2.79 -6.83
CA ASN A 45 -6.92 3.94 -6.87
C ASN A 45 -8.12 3.66 -5.97
N LEU A 46 -8.39 4.59 -5.05
CA LEU A 46 -9.54 4.56 -4.16
C LEU A 46 -10.56 5.60 -4.64
N ILE A 47 -11.84 5.23 -4.64
CA ILE A 47 -12.93 6.18 -4.91
C ILE A 47 -13.28 6.91 -3.62
N GLN A 48 -13.26 8.24 -3.67
CA GLN A 48 -13.66 9.06 -2.54
C GLN A 48 -15.18 9.06 -2.41
N THR A 49 -15.68 8.55 -1.29
CA THR A 49 -17.11 8.58 -0.96
C THR A 49 -17.49 9.92 -0.32
N SER A 50 -18.76 10.30 -0.39
CA SER A 50 -19.28 11.55 0.21
C SER A 50 -19.32 11.53 1.74
N MET A 51 -19.21 10.35 2.34
CA MET A 51 -19.28 10.17 3.78
C MET A 51 -17.87 10.29 4.39
N LYS A 52 -17.65 11.37 5.16
CA LYS A 52 -16.46 11.51 5.99
C LYS A 52 -16.72 10.85 7.34
N LEU A 53 -15.89 9.88 7.70
CA LEU A 53 -15.86 9.36 9.07
C LEU A 53 -15.27 10.45 9.98
N ALA A 54 -15.98 10.77 11.06
CA ALA A 54 -15.44 11.63 12.11
C ALA A 54 -14.57 10.76 13.01
N PHE A 55 -13.27 11.03 13.04
CA PHE A 55 -12.32 10.50 14.00
C PHE A 55 -11.51 11.65 14.58
#